data_AF-A0A835LST2-F1
#
_entry.id   AF-A0A835LST2-F1
#
_cell.length_a   1.000
_cell.length_b   1.000
_cell.length_c   1.000
_cell.angle_alpha   90.00
_cell.angle_beta   90.00
_cell.angle_gamma   90.00
#
_symmetry.space_group_name_H-M   'P 1'
#
loop_
_entity.id
_entity.type
_entity.pdbx_description
1 polymer ?
#
loop_
_entity_poly.entity_id
_entity_poly.type
_entity_poly.pdbx_seq_one_letter_code
_entity_poly.pdbx_strand_id
1 'polypeptide(L)'
;MVTILTINMTMSTVNEGSLFPGPYSVRWSSYPIPYSTRTLNLSVPKRGVLGKQLLSAISVGRQNSSFNNSKSLFQDRQLCKGGKALVVSPNISSPHTKLELLDAYDDEYEGVIIDPVCLPSSANAFASLLQASLFEWRLKGKKGVWLRILTEQADLVPIAIKEGFSYHHAEPGYVMLTYWIPDEPCLLPDSPSHHIGVGAFVINENREVLVVKEKQCPCHCAGLWKLPTGYINKIDTAFLEVIAFRHAHRMAFEKSDLLFLCMLKPSSSDIKIDEKEIQAAKWMPLKEFVTQPFFQEDHMLKRVIDISVATYENHYHGFHANQLISKLDGQLSRLYYNDWIKF
;
A
#
# COMPACT_ATOMS: atom_id res chain seq x y z
N MET A 1 -4.44 6.73 12.57
CA MET A 1 -5.81 6.59 13.10
C MET A 1 -6.71 7.08 11.99
N VAL A 2 -7.54 6.22 11.42
CA VAL A 2 -8.36 6.59 10.25
C VAL A 2 -9.71 7.06 10.75
N THR A 3 -10.09 8.27 10.37
CA THR A 3 -11.44 8.76 10.55
C THR A 3 -12.26 8.25 9.35
N ILE A 4 -13.22 7.36 9.58
CA ILE A 4 -14.14 6.88 8.55
C ILE A 4 -15.55 7.27 9.00
N LEU A 5 -16.00 8.45 8.56
CA LEU A 5 -17.43 8.73 8.56
C LEU A 5 -18.11 7.79 7.55
N THR A 6 -18.57 6.64 8.04
CA THR A 6 -19.49 5.80 7.27
C THR A 6 -20.87 6.45 7.29
N ILE A 7 -21.08 7.44 6.43
CA ILE A 7 -22.42 8.02 6.17
C ILE A 7 -23.20 6.99 5.38
N ASN A 8 -23.88 6.05 6.07
CA ASN A 8 -24.70 5.02 5.44
C ASN A 8 -25.95 5.63 4.79
N MET A 9 -26.00 5.66 3.45
CA MET A 9 -27.21 5.98 2.69
C MET A 9 -27.55 4.89 1.67
N THR A 10 -28.85 4.77 1.37
CA THR A 10 -29.36 3.74 0.46
C THR A 10 -29.16 4.14 -0.99
N MET A 11 -28.29 3.43 -1.72
CA MET A 11 -28.27 3.51 -3.19
C MET A 11 -29.46 2.74 -3.78
N SER A 12 -30.26 3.43 -4.60
CA SER A 12 -30.99 2.77 -5.68
C SER A 12 -29.99 2.39 -6.78
N THR A 13 -29.87 1.09 -7.06
CA THR A 13 -29.06 0.58 -8.17
C THR A 13 -29.70 0.96 -9.50
N VAL A 14 -29.03 1.80 -10.30
CA VAL A 14 -29.31 1.86 -11.73
C VAL A 14 -28.61 0.67 -12.38
N ASN A 15 -29.41 -0.12 -13.10
CA ASN A 15 -29.02 -1.37 -13.71
C ASN A 15 -28.46 -1.09 -15.10
N GLU A 16 -27.22 -1.45 -15.40
CA GLU A 16 -26.75 -1.56 -16.78
C GLU A 16 -25.57 -2.53 -16.88
N GLY A 17 -25.66 -3.47 -17.84
CA GLY A 17 -24.63 -4.46 -18.07
C GLY A 17 -24.16 -4.42 -19.51
N SER A 18 -22.84 -4.51 -19.71
CA SER A 18 -22.24 -5.01 -20.95
C SER A 18 -20.81 -5.48 -20.70
N LEU A 19 -20.40 -6.53 -21.40
CA LEU A 19 -19.09 -7.16 -21.30
C LEU A 19 -18.24 -6.78 -22.52
N PHE A 20 -17.06 -6.19 -22.33
CA PHE A 20 -15.90 -6.34 -23.23
C PHE A 20 -14.59 -6.01 -22.48
N PRO A 21 -13.53 -6.83 -22.55
CA PRO A 21 -12.21 -6.52 -21.99
C PRO A 21 -11.29 -5.84 -23.01
N GLY A 22 -10.66 -4.72 -22.62
CA GLY A 22 -9.56 -4.10 -23.36
C GLY A 22 -8.18 -4.62 -22.91
N PRO A 23 -7.11 -4.44 -23.71
CA PRO A 23 -5.80 -5.06 -23.46
C PRO A 23 -5.01 -4.44 -22.29
N TYR A 24 -5.34 -3.23 -21.86
CA TYR A 24 -4.62 -2.51 -20.80
C TYR A 24 -5.30 -2.61 -19.43
N SER A 25 -5.43 -3.84 -18.90
CA SER A 25 -5.76 -4.04 -17.48
C SER A 25 -5.15 -5.31 -16.91
N VAL A 26 -4.21 -5.18 -15.97
CA VAL A 26 -3.89 -6.28 -15.04
C VAL A 26 -5.08 -6.42 -14.08
N ARG A 27 -5.88 -7.46 -14.31
CA ARG A 27 -7.18 -7.64 -13.67
C ARG A 27 -7.02 -8.21 -12.25
N TRP A 28 -6.99 -7.33 -11.25
CA TRP A 28 -7.02 -7.73 -9.84
C TRP A 28 -8.40 -8.28 -9.43
N SER A 29 -8.61 -9.57 -9.64
CA SER A 29 -9.82 -10.29 -9.21
C SER A 29 -9.78 -10.63 -7.72
N SER A 30 -10.41 -9.79 -6.89
CA SER A 30 -10.67 -10.11 -5.48
C SER A 30 -11.84 -11.11 -5.37
N TYR A 31 -11.53 -12.40 -5.24
CA TYR A 31 -12.52 -13.41 -4.84
C TYR A 31 -12.77 -13.34 -3.32
N PRO A 32 -14.03 -13.31 -2.85
CA PRO A 32 -14.32 -13.30 -1.42
C PRO A 32 -14.07 -14.68 -0.79
N ILE A 33 -13.14 -14.75 0.17
CA ILE A 33 -12.91 -15.94 0.99
C ILE A 33 -13.90 -15.93 2.17
N PRO A 34 -14.69 -17.01 2.39
CA PRO A 34 -15.59 -17.09 3.53
C PRO A 34 -14.82 -17.38 4.83
N TYR A 35 -14.92 -16.48 5.80
CA TYR A 35 -14.32 -16.67 7.13
C TYR A 35 -15.11 -17.69 7.96
N SER A 36 -14.44 -18.78 8.36
CA SER A 36 -14.94 -19.72 9.37
C SER A 36 -14.37 -19.37 10.75
N THR A 37 -15.19 -18.84 11.64
CA THR A 37 -14.80 -18.49 13.00
C THR A 37 -14.80 -19.71 13.93
N ARG A 38 -13.63 -20.32 14.16
CA ARG A 38 -13.41 -21.19 15.32
C ARG A 38 -12.99 -20.35 16.53
N THR A 39 -13.87 -20.25 17.52
CA THR A 39 -13.60 -19.57 18.79
C THR A 39 -12.63 -20.39 19.66
N LEU A 40 -11.41 -19.90 19.85
CA LEU A 40 -10.49 -20.42 20.87
C LEU A 40 -10.59 -19.57 22.14
N ASN A 41 -11.20 -20.12 23.18
CA ASN A 41 -11.25 -19.49 24.50
C ASN A 41 -9.91 -19.66 25.23
N LEU A 42 -9.14 -18.58 25.33
CA LEU A 42 -7.95 -18.48 26.20
C LEU A 42 -8.22 -17.47 27.32
N SER A 43 -8.23 -17.95 28.55
CA SER A 43 -8.41 -17.15 29.76
C SER A 43 -7.10 -16.49 30.18
N VAL A 44 -7.10 -15.16 30.30
CA VAL A 44 -5.95 -14.37 30.76
C VAL A 44 -6.18 -13.89 32.20
N PRO A 45 -5.29 -14.22 33.17
CA PRO A 45 -5.40 -13.70 34.54
C PRO A 45 -4.85 -12.28 34.68
N LYS A 46 -5.57 -11.41 35.40
CA LYS A 46 -5.19 -10.01 35.68
C LYS A 46 -4.22 -9.88 36.87
N ARG A 47 -3.03 -9.32 36.63
CA ARG A 47 -2.19 -8.47 37.53
C ARG A 47 -1.34 -7.59 36.61
N GLY A 48 -0.87 -6.38 36.94
CA GLY A 48 -0.95 -5.55 38.15
C GLY A 48 0.09 -4.43 37.98
N VAL A 49 -0.26 -3.18 38.27
CA VAL A 49 0.55 -1.99 37.89
C VAL A 49 1.85 -1.89 38.69
N LEU A 50 2.98 -1.58 38.02
CA LEU A 50 3.97 -0.63 38.55
C LEU A 50 4.81 -0.02 37.41
N GLY A 51 4.95 1.30 37.39
CA GLY A 51 5.81 2.00 36.43
C GLY A 51 7.23 2.22 36.96
N LYS A 52 8.17 2.44 36.04
CA LYS A 52 9.43 3.17 36.27
C LYS A 52 9.99 3.65 34.93
N GLN A 53 10.38 4.93 34.89
CA GLN A 53 11.26 5.46 33.84
C GLN A 53 12.66 4.87 34.01
N LEU A 54 13.43 4.72 32.93
CA LEU A 54 14.86 5.04 32.97
C LEU A 54 15.40 5.43 31.59
N LEU A 55 16.54 6.11 31.62
CA LEU A 55 17.15 6.87 30.53
C LEU A 55 18.10 6.03 29.65
N SER A 56 18.47 6.66 28.54
CA SER A 56 19.55 6.30 27.62
C SER A 56 20.87 5.87 28.28
N ALA A 57 21.57 4.93 27.63
CA ALA A 57 23.03 4.90 27.61
C ALA A 57 23.53 4.34 26.27
N ILE A 58 24.32 5.14 25.54
CA ILE A 58 25.15 4.67 24.43
C ILE A 58 26.43 4.10 25.02
N SER A 59 26.93 2.97 24.50
CA SER A 59 28.33 2.61 24.69
C SER A 59 28.91 1.97 23.43
N VAL A 60 29.99 2.55 22.93
CA VAL A 60 30.79 2.04 21.82
C VAL A 60 31.85 1.09 22.39
N GLY A 61 32.01 -0.10 21.82
CA GLY A 61 32.98 -1.11 22.27
C GLY A 61 33.70 -1.78 21.11
N ARG A 62 34.83 -1.20 20.69
CA ARG A 62 35.69 -1.69 19.61
C ARG A 62 36.92 -2.37 20.23
N GLN A 63 37.21 -3.64 19.94
CA GLN A 63 38.59 -4.19 20.00
C GLN A 63 38.83 -5.33 19.00
N ASN A 64 40.05 -5.39 18.48
CA ASN A 64 40.60 -6.41 17.59
C ASN A 64 41.58 -7.32 18.37
N SER A 65 41.62 -8.62 18.05
CA SER A 65 42.82 -9.49 18.07
C SER A 65 42.39 -10.94 17.73
N SER A 66 42.70 -11.49 16.55
CA SER A 66 43.99 -12.01 16.05
C SER A 66 44.41 -13.39 16.62
N PHE A 67 44.33 -14.41 15.76
CA PHE A 67 45.17 -15.63 15.67
C PHE A 67 45.68 -16.34 16.94
N ASN A 68 45.42 -17.65 17.02
CA ASN A 68 46.52 -18.62 16.83
C ASN A 68 46.08 -20.04 16.45
N ASN A 69 46.99 -20.75 15.78
CA ASN A 69 46.88 -22.17 15.38
C ASN A 69 47.24 -23.12 16.53
N SER A 70 46.63 -24.31 16.55
CA SER A 70 47.26 -25.52 17.08
C SER A 70 46.89 -26.75 16.23
N LYS A 71 47.91 -27.53 15.86
CA LYS A 71 47.76 -28.81 15.14
C LYS A 71 47.98 -29.98 16.12
N SER A 72 47.67 -31.19 15.63
CA SER A 72 48.23 -32.49 16.05
C SER A 72 47.48 -33.22 17.20
N LEU A 73 47.40 -34.56 17.26
CA LEU A 73 47.79 -35.63 16.30
C LEU A 73 47.20 -37.02 16.72
N PHE A 74 47.19 -37.98 15.77
CA PHE A 74 46.93 -39.44 15.94
C PHE A 74 45.50 -39.88 16.39
N GLN A 75 44.98 -41.06 16.03
CA GLN A 75 45.59 -42.35 15.61
C GLN A 75 44.63 -43.09 14.63
N ASP A 76 44.98 -43.37 13.37
CA ASP A 76 45.56 -44.64 12.85
C ASP A 76 44.66 -45.88 13.14
N ARG A 77 43.94 -46.49 12.18
CA ARG A 77 44.35 -47.63 11.27
C ARG A 77 43.08 -48.20 10.54
N GLN A 78 43.07 -49.07 9.51
CA GLN A 78 44.03 -49.58 8.48
C GLN A 78 43.25 -50.37 7.36
N LEU A 79 43.72 -50.34 6.10
CA LEU A 79 43.57 -51.38 5.02
C LEU A 79 42.14 -51.69 4.50
N CYS A 80 41.84 -52.08 3.25
CA CYS A 80 42.52 -52.47 1.99
C CYS A 80 41.53 -52.13 0.82
N LYS A 81 41.76 -52.24 -0.51
CA LYS A 81 42.86 -52.67 -1.41
C LYS A 81 42.65 -51.98 -2.79
N GLY A 82 43.63 -52.02 -3.71
CA GLY A 82 43.52 -51.38 -5.04
C GLY A 82 42.95 -52.28 -6.17
N GLY A 83 42.35 -51.65 -7.18
CA GLY A 83 41.89 -52.24 -8.45
C GLY A 83 42.33 -51.40 -9.65
N LYS A 84 42.62 -52.05 -10.79
CA LYS A 84 43.32 -51.43 -11.94
C LYS A 84 42.44 -50.45 -12.73
N ALA A 85 43.04 -49.37 -13.20
CA ALA A 85 42.43 -48.47 -14.18
C ALA A 85 42.25 -49.17 -15.54
N LEU A 86 41.09 -48.97 -16.16
CA LEU A 86 40.88 -49.21 -17.59
C LEU A 86 40.47 -47.86 -18.20
N VAL A 87 41.29 -47.34 -19.11
CA VAL A 87 40.99 -46.08 -19.82
C VAL A 87 39.98 -46.37 -20.92
N VAL A 88 38.84 -45.70 -20.88
CA VAL A 88 37.87 -45.64 -21.99
C VAL A 88 37.69 -44.18 -22.36
N SER A 89 37.98 -43.85 -23.62
CA SER A 89 37.95 -42.48 -24.14
C SER A 89 36.51 -41.91 -24.17
N PRO A 90 36.32 -40.60 -23.93
CA PRO A 90 34.99 -39.99 -23.93
C PRO A 90 34.54 -39.67 -25.37
N ASN A 91 33.47 -40.32 -25.84
CA ASN A 91 32.76 -39.91 -27.05
C ASN A 91 31.45 -39.20 -26.69
N ILE A 92 31.54 -37.87 -26.69
CA ILE A 92 30.55 -36.87 -27.10
C ILE A 92 29.09 -37.37 -27.22
N SER A 93 28.27 -36.99 -26.24
CA SER A 93 27.14 -36.07 -26.50
C SER A 93 26.74 -35.40 -25.19
N SER A 94 26.83 -34.07 -25.13
CA SER A 94 26.17 -33.34 -24.03
C SER A 94 24.66 -33.43 -24.30
N PRO A 95 23.84 -33.97 -23.38
CA PRO A 95 22.42 -33.70 -23.46
C PRO A 95 22.26 -32.18 -23.34
N HIS A 96 21.54 -31.56 -24.26
CA HIS A 96 20.98 -30.24 -24.00
C HIS A 96 19.85 -30.44 -22.99
N THR A 97 20.24 -30.55 -21.71
CA THR A 97 19.30 -30.55 -20.60
C THR A 97 18.55 -29.23 -20.68
N LYS A 98 17.29 -29.28 -21.12
CA LYS A 98 16.41 -28.12 -21.12
C LYS A 98 16.34 -27.64 -19.67
N LEU A 99 16.94 -26.49 -19.38
CA LEU A 99 16.85 -25.89 -18.06
C LEU A 99 15.37 -25.67 -17.77
N GLU A 100 14.87 -26.32 -16.73
CA GLU A 100 13.58 -25.96 -16.15
C GLU A 100 13.74 -24.58 -15.54
N LEU A 101 12.78 -23.70 -15.82
CA LEU A 101 12.74 -22.31 -15.37
C LEU A 101 11.38 -22.11 -14.68
N LEU A 102 11.27 -21.09 -13.84
CA LEU A 102 9.98 -20.66 -13.31
C LEU A 102 9.05 -20.19 -14.44
N ASP A 103 7.78 -20.59 -14.37
CA ASP A 103 6.74 -20.06 -15.25
C ASP A 103 6.58 -18.55 -15.03
N ALA A 104 6.65 -17.80 -16.13
CA ALA A 104 6.59 -16.35 -16.11
C ALA A 104 6.14 -15.80 -17.48
N TYR A 105 5.69 -14.56 -17.49
CA TYR A 105 5.35 -13.81 -18.70
C TYR A 105 6.07 -12.45 -18.71
N ASP A 106 6.35 -11.96 -19.91
CA ASP A 106 7.03 -10.68 -20.10
C ASP A 106 6.04 -9.50 -19.97
N ASP A 107 6.54 -8.35 -19.51
CA ASP A 107 5.84 -7.06 -19.62
C ASP A 107 6.37 -6.21 -20.79
N GLU A 108 5.73 -5.07 -21.05
CA GLU A 108 6.03 -4.16 -22.16
C GLU A 108 7.38 -3.41 -22.03
N TYR A 109 8.07 -3.55 -20.90
CA TYR A 109 9.26 -2.78 -20.51
C TYR A 109 10.51 -3.67 -20.31
N GLU A 110 10.51 -4.85 -20.94
CA GLU A 110 11.49 -5.92 -20.73
C GLU A 110 11.56 -6.45 -19.28
N GLY A 111 10.49 -6.24 -18.51
CA GLY A 111 10.30 -6.92 -17.23
C GLY A 111 9.71 -8.32 -17.39
N VAL A 112 9.69 -9.05 -16.28
CA VAL A 112 9.24 -10.43 -16.15
C VAL A 112 8.35 -10.56 -14.93
N ILE A 113 7.18 -11.16 -15.06
CA ILE A 113 6.24 -11.40 -13.97
C ILE A 113 6.11 -12.92 -13.78
N ILE A 114 6.54 -13.40 -12.62
CA ILE A 114 6.52 -14.83 -12.25
C ILE A 114 5.09 -15.23 -11.88
N ASP A 115 4.62 -16.38 -12.38
CA ASP A 115 3.30 -16.91 -12.03
C ASP A 115 3.27 -17.41 -10.57
N PRO A 116 2.45 -16.82 -9.68
CA PRO A 116 2.37 -17.24 -8.28
C PRO A 116 1.75 -18.63 -8.09
N VAL A 117 0.99 -19.15 -9.06
CA VAL A 117 0.27 -20.44 -8.96
C VAL A 117 1.22 -21.61 -9.22
N CYS A 118 2.22 -21.42 -10.09
CA CYS A 118 3.18 -22.46 -10.49
C CYS A 118 4.46 -22.51 -9.62
N LEU A 119 4.51 -21.79 -8.49
CA LEU A 119 5.71 -21.77 -7.65
C LEU A 119 6.00 -23.16 -7.01
N PRO A 120 7.24 -23.67 -7.11
CA PRO A 120 7.65 -24.91 -6.46
C PRO A 120 7.46 -24.86 -4.94
N SER A 121 6.77 -25.85 -4.38
CA SER A 121 6.54 -25.98 -2.93
C SER A 121 7.78 -26.38 -2.13
N SER A 122 8.82 -26.90 -2.79
CA SER A 122 10.10 -27.24 -2.16
C SER A 122 11.06 -26.05 -2.22
N ALA A 123 11.52 -25.60 -1.05
CA ALA A 123 12.51 -24.53 -0.90
C ALA A 123 13.75 -24.69 -1.80
N ASN A 124 14.31 -25.90 -1.87
CA ASN A 124 15.51 -26.16 -2.69
C ASN A 124 15.20 -26.13 -4.19
N ALA A 125 14.01 -26.58 -4.59
CA ALA A 125 13.56 -26.53 -5.99
C ALA A 125 13.32 -25.08 -6.42
N PHE A 126 12.61 -24.30 -5.58
CA PHE A 126 12.38 -22.88 -5.81
C PHE A 126 13.70 -22.10 -5.92
N ALA A 127 14.64 -22.28 -4.99
CA ALA A 127 15.96 -21.64 -5.05
C ALA A 127 16.71 -21.95 -6.36
N SER A 128 16.74 -23.23 -6.76
CA SER A 128 17.47 -23.68 -7.95
C SER A 128 16.85 -23.13 -9.24
N LEU A 129 15.52 -23.17 -9.34
CA LEU A 129 14.77 -22.67 -10.49
C LEU A 129 14.81 -21.14 -10.57
N LEU A 130 14.75 -20.42 -9.43
CA LEU A 130 14.90 -18.97 -9.37
C LEU A 130 16.28 -18.52 -9.86
N GLN A 131 17.36 -19.19 -9.43
CA GLN A 131 18.72 -18.90 -9.91
C GLN A 131 18.88 -19.16 -11.41
N ALA A 132 18.36 -20.29 -11.92
CA ALA A 132 18.39 -20.61 -13.35
C ALA A 132 17.60 -19.57 -14.17
N SER A 133 16.39 -19.21 -13.72
CA SER A 133 15.56 -18.16 -14.31
C SER A 133 16.25 -16.80 -14.34
N LEU A 134 16.81 -16.32 -13.22
CA LEU A 134 17.51 -15.03 -13.17
C LEU A 134 18.71 -14.98 -14.13
N PHE A 135 19.45 -16.08 -14.26
CA PHE A 135 20.55 -16.19 -15.21
C PHE A 135 20.07 -16.10 -16.67
N GLU A 136 19.05 -16.87 -17.03
CA GLU A 136 18.46 -16.85 -18.38
C GLU A 136 17.83 -15.49 -18.73
N TRP A 137 17.15 -14.84 -17.79
CA TRP A 137 16.59 -13.50 -17.97
C TRP A 137 17.68 -12.44 -18.14
N ARG A 138 18.80 -12.56 -17.42
CA ARG A 138 19.99 -11.70 -17.62
C ARG A 138 20.59 -11.88 -19.01
N LEU A 139 20.74 -13.11 -19.50
CA LEU A 139 21.22 -13.35 -20.87
C LEU A 139 20.28 -12.80 -21.95
N LYS A 140 18.98 -12.76 -21.67
CA LYS A 140 17.95 -12.19 -22.56
C LYS A 140 17.82 -10.66 -22.45
N GLY A 141 18.62 -10.00 -21.61
CA GLY A 141 18.56 -8.54 -21.44
C GLY A 141 17.32 -8.03 -20.69
N LYS A 142 16.63 -8.91 -19.95
CA LYS A 142 15.48 -8.54 -19.12
C LYS A 142 15.91 -7.68 -17.93
N LYS A 143 14.97 -6.89 -17.41
CA LYS A 143 15.21 -5.81 -16.45
C LYS A 143 14.61 -6.08 -15.07
N GLY A 144 13.34 -5.74 -14.89
CA GLY A 144 12.64 -5.88 -13.62
C GLY A 144 11.96 -7.23 -13.50
N VAL A 145 12.17 -7.95 -12.40
CA VAL A 145 11.46 -9.20 -12.10
C VAL A 145 10.48 -8.98 -10.97
N TRP A 146 9.23 -9.34 -11.17
CA TRP A 146 8.15 -9.27 -10.21
C TRP A 146 7.81 -10.67 -9.70
N LEU A 147 7.84 -10.84 -8.37
CA LEU A 147 7.57 -12.10 -7.70
C LEU A 147 6.48 -11.91 -6.65
N ARG A 148 5.29 -12.41 -6.95
CA ARG A 148 4.17 -12.48 -6.01
C ARG A 148 4.24 -13.79 -5.25
N ILE A 149 4.31 -13.73 -3.92
CA ILE A 149 4.27 -14.91 -3.04
C ILE A 149 2.99 -14.85 -2.21
N LEU A 150 2.14 -15.88 -2.31
CA LEU A 150 0.89 -15.98 -1.56
C LEU A 150 1.16 -16.30 -0.08
N THR A 151 0.21 -16.01 0.81
CA THR A 151 0.35 -16.28 2.26
C THR A 151 0.65 -17.75 2.56
N GLU A 152 0.10 -18.67 1.78
CA GLU A 152 0.31 -20.12 1.89
C GLU A 152 1.72 -20.55 1.47
N GLN A 153 2.46 -19.68 0.78
CA GLN A 153 3.80 -19.89 0.24
C GLN A 153 4.86 -19.05 0.99
N ALA A 154 4.53 -18.48 2.15
CA ALA A 154 5.38 -17.51 2.86
C ALA A 154 6.81 -18.01 3.15
N ASP A 155 7.01 -19.32 3.28
CA ASP A 155 8.34 -19.95 3.45
C ASP A 155 9.30 -19.71 2.27
N LEU A 156 8.79 -19.32 1.09
CA LEU A 156 9.60 -18.95 -0.08
C LEU A 156 10.17 -17.52 0.00
N VAL A 157 9.59 -16.64 0.82
CA VAL A 157 10.05 -15.24 0.99
C VAL A 157 11.53 -15.14 1.41
N PRO A 158 12.01 -15.80 2.48
CA PRO A 158 13.42 -15.71 2.89
C PRO A 158 14.39 -16.23 1.82
N ILE A 159 13.93 -17.11 0.92
CA ILE A 159 14.72 -17.65 -0.19
C ILE A 159 14.88 -16.57 -1.27
N ALA A 160 13.78 -15.95 -1.70
CA ALA A 160 13.82 -14.88 -2.69
C ALA A 160 14.65 -13.67 -2.19
N ILE A 161 14.49 -13.26 -0.93
CA ILE A 161 15.31 -12.19 -0.33
C ILE A 161 16.81 -12.54 -0.35
N LYS A 162 17.17 -13.81 -0.14
CA LYS A 162 18.57 -14.27 -0.19
C LYS A 162 19.16 -14.21 -1.60
N GLU A 163 18.35 -14.43 -2.63
CA GLU A 163 18.73 -14.23 -4.04
C GLU A 163 18.74 -12.74 -4.46
N GLY A 164 18.47 -11.82 -3.52
CA GLY A 164 18.57 -10.37 -3.72
C GLY A 164 17.26 -9.65 -4.02
N PHE A 165 16.11 -10.33 -3.96
CA PHE A 165 14.82 -9.64 -4.08
C PHE A 165 14.60 -8.67 -2.91
N SER A 166 13.87 -7.60 -3.16
CA SER A 166 13.46 -6.59 -2.17
C SER A 166 11.94 -6.51 -2.06
N TYR A 167 11.43 -6.09 -0.90
CA TYR A 167 10.00 -5.86 -0.70
C TYR A 167 9.52 -4.62 -1.47
N HIS A 168 8.47 -4.77 -2.28
CA HIS A 168 7.80 -3.64 -2.94
C HIS A 168 6.49 -3.26 -2.22
N HIS A 169 5.59 -4.22 -1.99
CA HIS A 169 4.33 -3.98 -1.27
C HIS A 169 3.75 -5.29 -0.74
N ALA A 170 2.73 -5.22 0.10
CA ALA A 170 1.99 -6.37 0.59
C ALA A 170 0.51 -6.00 0.73
N GLU A 171 -0.35 -6.99 0.52
CA GLU A 171 -1.81 -6.90 0.64
C GLU A 171 -2.33 -8.13 1.39
N PRO A 172 -3.57 -8.13 1.89
CA PRO A 172 -4.18 -9.35 2.43
C PRO A 172 -4.09 -10.52 1.43
N GLY A 173 -3.35 -11.57 1.81
CA GLY A 173 -3.17 -12.77 1.01
C GLY A 173 -1.86 -12.87 0.21
N TYR A 174 -1.04 -11.82 0.09
CA TYR A 174 0.25 -11.92 -0.62
C TYR A 174 1.27 -10.82 -0.27
N VAL A 175 2.55 -11.09 -0.59
CA VAL A 175 3.62 -10.09 -0.68
C VAL A 175 4.12 -9.99 -2.12
N MET A 176 4.45 -8.77 -2.55
CA MET A 176 5.11 -8.49 -3.82
C MET A 176 6.58 -8.17 -3.56
N LEU A 177 7.45 -8.94 -4.20
CA LEU A 177 8.88 -8.78 -4.22
C LEU A 177 9.34 -8.33 -5.61
N THR A 178 10.42 -7.56 -5.67
CA THR A 178 11.05 -7.15 -6.93
C THR A 178 12.55 -7.41 -6.94
N TYR A 179 13.10 -7.65 -8.13
CA TYR A 179 14.54 -7.74 -8.39
C TYR A 179 14.89 -6.94 -9.65
N TRP A 180 16.02 -6.24 -9.64
CA TRP A 180 16.53 -5.51 -10.80
C TRP A 180 17.77 -6.24 -11.32
N ILE A 181 17.68 -6.76 -12.55
CA ILE A 181 18.73 -7.57 -13.17
C ILE A 181 19.97 -6.75 -13.62
N PRO A 182 19.82 -5.54 -14.21
CA PRO A 182 20.96 -4.77 -14.73
C PRO A 182 21.81 -4.12 -13.63
N ASP A 183 23.10 -3.96 -13.90
CA ASP A 183 24.05 -3.21 -13.06
C ASP A 183 23.89 -1.67 -13.20
N GLU A 184 22.66 -1.19 -13.42
CA GLU A 184 22.28 0.23 -13.58
C GLU A 184 21.29 0.65 -12.48
N PRO A 185 21.06 1.96 -12.24
CA PRO A 185 20.07 2.42 -11.26
C PRO A 185 18.69 1.77 -11.50
N CYS A 186 18.08 1.24 -10.44
CA CYS A 186 16.77 0.59 -10.55
C CYS A 186 15.71 1.58 -11.05
N LEU A 187 15.02 1.22 -12.15
CA LEU A 187 13.95 2.03 -12.74
C LEU A 187 12.55 1.51 -12.41
N LEU A 188 12.45 0.51 -11.53
CA LEU A 188 11.15 0.06 -11.02
C LEU A 188 10.50 1.17 -10.17
N PRO A 189 9.17 1.31 -10.21
CA PRO A 189 8.48 2.25 -9.35
C PRO A 189 8.68 1.88 -7.88
N ASP A 190 8.80 2.89 -7.01
CA ASP A 190 8.85 2.68 -5.57
C ASP A 190 7.52 2.15 -5.00
N SER A 191 7.62 1.52 -3.84
CA SER A 191 6.47 1.21 -2.97
C SER A 191 5.51 2.41 -2.80
N PRO A 192 4.19 2.18 -2.60
CA PRO A 192 3.22 3.25 -2.35
C PRO A 192 3.75 4.31 -1.36
N SER A 193 3.90 5.54 -1.85
CA SER A 193 4.69 6.59 -1.19
C SER A 193 3.85 7.64 -0.44
N HIS A 194 2.54 7.65 -0.70
CA HIS A 194 1.60 8.64 -0.18
C HIS A 194 0.37 7.96 0.45
N HIS A 195 -0.06 8.47 1.59
CA HIS A 195 -1.44 8.30 2.06
C HIS A 195 -2.32 9.34 1.35
N ILE A 196 -3.56 8.98 1.03
CA ILE A 196 -4.51 9.89 0.38
C ILE A 196 -5.76 10.02 1.25
N GLY A 197 -5.96 11.23 1.76
CA GLY A 197 -7.14 11.65 2.51
C GLY A 197 -8.06 12.54 1.69
N VAL A 198 -9.32 12.61 2.14
CA VAL A 198 -10.34 13.56 1.68
C VAL A 198 -10.86 14.32 2.90
N GLY A 199 -10.87 15.64 2.82
CA GLY A 199 -11.61 16.53 3.72
C GLY A 199 -12.87 17.04 3.02
N ALA A 200 -14.01 16.90 3.68
CA ALA A 200 -15.32 17.23 3.16
C ALA A 200 -15.79 18.59 3.69
N PHE A 201 -16.01 19.55 2.80
CA PHE A 201 -16.82 20.72 3.11
C PHE A 201 -18.24 20.47 2.63
N VAL A 202 -19.14 20.17 3.56
CA VAL A 202 -20.57 19.96 3.31
C VAL A 202 -21.33 21.12 3.92
N ILE A 203 -22.07 21.88 3.12
CA ILE A 203 -22.84 23.03 3.56
C ILE A 203 -24.28 22.95 3.02
N ASN A 204 -25.25 23.29 3.86
CA ASN A 204 -26.66 23.27 3.51
C ASN A 204 -27.18 24.65 3.07
N GLU A 205 -28.45 24.72 2.68
CA GLU A 205 -29.10 25.95 2.20
C GLU A 205 -29.26 27.02 3.31
N ASN A 206 -29.23 26.61 4.59
CA ASN A 206 -29.28 27.51 5.75
C ASN A 206 -27.91 28.15 6.10
N ARG A 207 -26.87 27.93 5.28
CA ARG A 207 -25.46 28.29 5.58
C ARG A 207 -24.92 27.62 6.84
N GLU A 208 -25.32 26.37 7.10
CA GLU A 208 -24.77 25.53 8.15
C GLU A 208 -23.83 24.47 7.55
N VAL A 209 -22.67 24.28 8.17
CA VAL A 209 -21.64 23.32 7.77
C VAL A 209 -21.82 22.04 8.59
N LEU A 210 -21.70 20.87 7.96
CA LEU A 210 -21.61 19.60 8.67
C LEU A 210 -20.26 19.52 9.38
N VAL A 211 -20.29 19.42 10.71
CA VAL A 211 -19.10 19.33 11.54
C VAL A 211 -19.16 18.11 12.45
N VAL A 212 -17.99 17.56 12.74
CA VAL A 212 -17.81 16.33 13.51
C VAL A 212 -16.85 16.55 14.66
N LYS A 213 -17.00 15.72 15.69
CA LYS A 213 -16.14 15.65 16.85
C LYS A 213 -15.79 14.20 17.11
N GLU A 214 -14.50 13.88 17.17
CA GLU A 214 -14.02 12.51 17.36
C GLU A 214 -14.02 12.09 18.83
N LYS A 215 -14.24 10.79 19.10
CA LYS A 215 -14.10 10.22 20.45
C LYS A 215 -12.65 10.18 20.92
N GLN A 216 -11.72 10.02 19.98
CA GLN A 216 -10.30 9.77 20.24
C GLN A 216 -9.44 10.80 19.48
N CYS A 217 -9.56 12.06 19.87
CA CYS A 217 -8.73 13.15 19.34
C CYS A 217 -7.49 13.37 20.24
N PRO A 218 -6.29 13.64 19.69
CA PRO A 218 -5.14 14.06 20.48
C PRO A 218 -5.45 15.29 21.34
N CYS A 219 -4.76 15.46 22.47
CA CYS A 219 -5.12 16.45 23.51
C CYS A 219 -5.32 17.89 23.01
N HIS A 220 -4.60 18.29 21.95
CA HIS A 220 -4.67 19.64 21.35
C HIS A 220 -5.93 19.89 20.51
N CYS A 221 -6.65 18.84 20.12
CA CYS A 221 -7.89 18.90 19.34
C CYS A 221 -9.12 18.38 20.12
N ALA A 222 -8.94 17.99 21.38
CA ALA A 222 -10.01 17.54 22.24
C ALA A 222 -11.03 18.68 22.46
N GLY A 223 -12.28 18.48 22.02
CA GLY A 223 -13.32 19.52 22.09
C GLY A 223 -13.69 20.12 20.74
N LEU A 224 -12.76 20.13 19.78
CA LEU A 224 -12.88 20.84 18.50
C LEU A 224 -13.97 20.25 17.60
N TRP A 225 -14.78 21.12 17.00
CA TRP A 225 -15.62 20.77 15.86
C TRP A 225 -14.85 21.02 14.57
N LYS A 226 -14.61 19.98 13.79
CA LYS A 226 -13.87 20.03 12.53
C LYS A 226 -14.70 19.53 11.35
N LEU A 227 -14.21 19.80 10.15
CA LEU A 227 -14.76 19.19 8.93
C LEU A 227 -14.60 17.66 8.98
N PRO A 228 -15.55 16.87 8.44
CA PRO A 228 -15.34 15.46 8.22
C PRO A 228 -14.10 15.22 7.36
N THR A 229 -13.23 14.32 7.80
CA THR A 229 -12.02 13.91 7.08
C THR A 229 -11.92 12.40 7.08
N GLY A 230 -11.37 11.78 6.04
CA GLY A 230 -11.10 10.34 6.04
C GLY A 230 -10.25 9.88 4.87
N TYR A 231 -9.90 8.60 4.81
CA TYR A 231 -9.32 8.00 3.60
C TYR A 231 -10.41 7.77 2.55
N ILE A 232 -9.99 7.59 1.29
CA ILE A 232 -10.91 7.35 0.16
C ILE A 232 -11.65 6.02 0.35
N ASN A 233 -12.81 6.09 0.99
CA ASN A 233 -13.81 5.02 1.09
C ASN A 233 -15.19 5.65 1.26
N LYS A 234 -16.16 5.17 0.47
CA LYS A 234 -17.61 5.47 0.46
C LYS A 234 -18.07 6.67 1.30
N ILE A 235 -18.19 7.83 0.65
CA ILE A 235 -18.92 8.99 1.18
C ILE A 235 -20.18 9.16 0.32
N ASP A 236 -21.36 8.91 0.90
CA ASP A 236 -22.65 8.97 0.19
C ASP A 236 -23.19 10.41 0.07
N THR A 237 -22.37 11.32 -0.46
CA THR A 237 -22.73 12.71 -0.77
C THR A 237 -22.53 12.99 -2.25
N ALA A 238 -23.30 13.91 -2.82
CA ALA A 238 -23.04 14.35 -4.19
C ALA A 238 -21.74 15.17 -4.23
N PHE A 239 -20.68 14.59 -4.79
CA PHE A 239 -19.43 15.29 -5.07
C PHE A 239 -19.69 16.43 -6.06
N LEU A 240 -19.19 17.63 -5.75
CA LEU A 240 -19.20 18.77 -6.67
C LEU A 240 -17.82 18.94 -7.29
N GLU A 241 -16.82 19.30 -6.48
CA GLU A 241 -15.49 19.69 -6.97
C GLU A 241 -14.39 19.51 -5.92
N VAL A 242 -13.15 19.30 -6.39
CA VAL A 242 -11.94 19.42 -5.56
C VAL A 242 -11.53 20.88 -5.54
N ILE A 243 -11.59 21.53 -4.38
CA ILE A 243 -11.31 22.96 -4.22
C ILE A 243 -9.83 23.26 -3.92
N ALA A 244 -9.13 22.33 -3.29
CA ALA A 244 -7.72 22.43 -2.96
C ALA A 244 -7.17 21.04 -2.62
N PHE A 245 -5.84 20.92 -2.54
CA PHE A 245 -5.20 19.78 -1.88
C PHE A 245 -4.01 20.26 -1.05
N ARG A 246 -3.73 19.54 0.03
CA ARG A 246 -2.58 19.78 0.90
C ARG A 246 -1.61 18.62 0.77
N HIS A 247 -0.32 18.92 0.56
CA HIS A 247 0.77 17.96 0.68
C HIS A 247 1.50 18.17 2.00
N ALA A 248 1.69 17.10 2.77
CA ALA A 248 2.50 17.11 3.99
C ALA A 248 3.49 15.93 3.96
N HIS A 249 4.76 16.18 4.30
CA HIS A 249 5.81 15.15 4.31
C HIS A 249 6.03 14.57 5.71
N ARG A 250 6.60 13.35 5.77
CA ARG A 250 7.02 12.67 7.01
C ARG A 250 5.88 12.54 8.03
N MET A 251 4.72 12.11 7.54
CA MET A 251 3.54 11.82 8.35
C MET A 251 3.63 10.39 8.90
N ALA A 252 2.52 9.65 8.98
CA ALA A 252 2.52 8.27 9.44
C ALA A 252 3.50 7.40 8.61
N PHE A 253 4.34 6.63 9.30
CA PHE A 253 5.33 5.73 8.70
C PHE A 253 6.30 6.42 7.73
N GLU A 254 6.64 7.68 7.99
CA GLU A 254 7.54 8.54 7.18
C GLU A 254 7.05 8.84 5.75
N LYS A 255 5.89 8.30 5.35
CA LYS A 255 5.24 8.56 4.08
C LYS A 255 4.69 9.99 4.02
N SER A 256 4.46 10.47 2.80
CA SER A 256 3.76 11.74 2.58
C SER A 256 2.24 11.55 2.71
N ASP A 257 1.52 12.64 2.92
CA ASP A 257 0.06 12.72 2.98
C ASP A 257 -0.44 13.72 1.93
N LEU A 258 -1.40 13.30 1.10
CA LEU A 258 -2.15 14.16 0.20
C LEU A 258 -3.60 14.22 0.69
N LEU A 259 -3.98 15.36 1.27
CA LEU A 259 -5.35 15.63 1.71
C LEU A 259 -6.05 16.47 0.65
N PHE A 260 -6.92 15.83 -0.14
CA PHE A 260 -7.81 16.52 -1.08
C PHE A 260 -8.99 17.14 -0.33
N LEU A 261 -9.31 18.40 -0.64
CA LEU A 261 -10.41 19.13 -0.04
C LEU A 261 -11.52 19.22 -1.08
N CYS A 262 -12.68 18.68 -0.75
CA CYS A 262 -13.81 18.53 -1.67
C CYS A 262 -15.01 19.32 -1.17
N MET A 263 -15.63 20.08 -2.07
CA MET A 263 -16.97 20.62 -1.88
C MET A 263 -17.98 19.52 -2.20
N LEU A 264 -18.89 19.23 -1.26
CA LEU A 264 -19.88 18.15 -1.36
C LEU A 264 -21.27 18.69 -1.04
N LYS A 265 -22.28 18.28 -1.81
CA LYS A 265 -23.69 18.60 -1.54
C LYS A 265 -24.35 17.50 -0.70
N PRO A 266 -25.03 17.84 0.41
CA PRO A 266 -25.81 16.86 1.16
C PRO A 266 -27.03 16.40 0.36
N SER A 267 -27.34 15.12 0.44
CA SER A 267 -28.54 14.49 -0.13
C SER A 267 -29.71 14.43 0.87
N SER A 268 -29.43 14.51 2.17
CA SER A 268 -30.40 14.72 3.27
C SER A 268 -29.76 15.57 4.37
N SER A 269 -30.59 16.18 5.21
CA SER A 269 -30.17 16.84 6.45
C SER A 269 -30.02 15.86 7.63
N ASP A 270 -30.46 14.60 7.48
CA ASP A 270 -30.38 13.57 8.53
C ASP A 270 -28.92 13.17 8.81
N ILE A 271 -28.51 13.28 10.07
CA ILE A 271 -27.16 12.92 10.52
C ILE A 271 -27.20 11.53 11.19
N LYS A 272 -26.38 10.61 10.67
CA LYS A 272 -26.06 9.32 11.30
C LYS A 272 -24.55 9.26 11.52
N ILE A 273 -24.12 8.98 12.74
CA ILE A 273 -22.70 8.90 13.11
C ILE A 273 -22.22 7.46 13.20
N ASP A 274 -20.94 7.21 12.90
CA ASP A 274 -20.30 5.96 13.33
C ASP A 274 -19.97 6.06 14.83
N GLU A 275 -20.78 5.40 15.66
CA GLU A 275 -20.62 5.39 17.11
C GLU A 275 -19.31 4.74 17.59
N LYS A 276 -18.54 4.05 16.74
CA LYS A 276 -17.22 3.54 17.15
C LYS A 276 -16.20 4.67 17.31
N GLU A 277 -16.36 5.74 16.56
CA GLU A 277 -15.28 6.69 16.28
C GLU A 277 -15.69 8.15 16.48
N ILE A 278 -16.91 8.50 16.08
CA ILE A 278 -17.45 9.86 16.14
C ILE A 278 -18.22 10.05 17.45
N GLN A 279 -17.86 11.08 18.22
CA GLN A 279 -18.51 11.44 19.47
C GLN A 279 -19.84 12.14 19.21
N ALA A 280 -19.84 13.07 18.25
CA ALA A 280 -21.01 13.84 17.85
C ALA A 280 -20.79 14.42 16.44
N ALA A 281 -21.88 14.68 15.75
CA ALA A 281 -21.91 15.46 14.52
C ALA A 281 -23.13 16.39 14.55
N LYS A 282 -23.02 17.58 13.98
CA LYS A 282 -24.13 18.53 13.87
C LYS A 282 -24.00 19.38 12.60
N TRP A 283 -25.13 19.93 12.16
CA TRP A 283 -25.12 21.17 11.39
C TRP A 283 -24.72 22.30 12.33
N MET A 284 -23.72 23.08 11.95
CA MET A 284 -23.22 24.23 12.71
C MET A 284 -23.28 25.47 11.81
N PRO A 285 -23.88 26.59 12.25
CA PRO A 285 -23.86 27.84 11.49
C PRO A 285 -22.44 28.20 11.07
N LEU A 286 -22.22 28.50 9.79
CA LEU A 286 -20.88 28.76 9.24
C LEU A 286 -20.12 29.82 10.08
N LYS A 287 -20.82 30.86 10.53
CA LYS A 287 -20.25 31.90 11.40
C LYS A 287 -19.75 31.36 12.75
N GLU A 288 -20.48 30.44 13.39
CA GLU A 288 -20.03 29.76 14.62
C GLU A 288 -18.75 28.96 14.32
N PHE A 289 -18.78 28.15 13.26
CA PHE A 289 -17.67 27.27 12.85
C PHE A 289 -16.35 28.01 12.66
N VAL A 290 -16.34 29.08 11.85
CA VAL A 290 -15.11 29.83 11.53
C VAL A 290 -14.59 30.68 12.69
N THR A 291 -15.42 30.97 13.70
CA THR A 291 -15.01 31.73 14.89
C THR A 291 -14.40 30.89 16.02
N GLN A 292 -14.32 29.56 15.86
CA GLN A 292 -13.61 28.72 16.82
C GLN A 292 -12.12 29.14 16.92
N PRO A 293 -11.56 29.38 18.13
CA PRO A 293 -10.22 29.95 18.29
C PRO A 293 -9.11 29.20 17.54
N PHE A 294 -9.20 27.86 17.50
CA PHE A 294 -8.26 26.99 16.80
C PHE A 294 -8.05 27.36 15.32
N PHE A 295 -9.11 27.76 14.61
CA PHE A 295 -9.02 28.17 13.19
C PHE A 295 -8.56 29.62 12.99
N GLN A 296 -8.48 30.42 14.06
CA GLN A 296 -7.88 31.76 13.99
C GLN A 296 -6.35 31.68 14.18
N GLU A 297 -5.87 30.70 14.94
CA GLU A 297 -4.44 30.42 15.16
C GLU A 297 -3.81 29.61 14.00
N ASP A 298 -4.52 28.61 13.44
CA ASP A 298 -4.02 27.81 12.32
C ASP A 298 -4.26 28.50 10.96
N HIS A 299 -3.23 29.16 10.44
CA HIS A 299 -3.25 29.83 9.14
C HIS A 299 -3.56 28.89 7.95
N MET A 300 -3.23 27.60 8.03
CA MET A 300 -3.44 26.64 6.95
C MET A 300 -4.92 26.26 6.88
N LEU A 301 -5.50 25.86 8.02
CA LEU A 301 -6.92 25.54 8.13
C LEU A 301 -7.79 26.78 7.90
N LYS A 302 -7.36 27.96 8.36
CA LYS A 302 -8.02 29.22 8.01
C LYS A 302 -8.09 29.41 6.49
N ARG A 303 -6.97 29.24 5.78
CA ARG A 303 -6.94 29.38 4.31
C ARG A 303 -7.83 28.35 3.62
N VAL A 304 -7.87 27.10 4.11
CA VAL A 304 -8.77 26.06 3.61
C VAL A 304 -10.23 26.48 3.76
N ILE A 305 -10.61 26.98 4.94
CA ILE A 305 -11.96 27.47 5.22
C ILE A 305 -12.30 28.68 4.34
N ASP A 306 -11.38 29.65 4.21
CA ASP A 306 -11.56 30.83 3.35
C ASP A 306 -11.83 30.42 1.88
N ILE A 307 -11.13 29.41 1.35
CA ILE A 307 -11.35 28.85 0.00
C ILE A 307 -12.71 28.15 -0.09
N SER A 308 -13.09 27.33 0.90
CA SER A 308 -14.39 26.65 0.91
C SER A 308 -15.56 27.64 0.91
N VAL A 309 -15.45 28.73 1.69
CA VAL A 309 -16.47 29.78 1.73
C VAL A 309 -16.52 30.53 0.39
N ALA A 310 -15.38 30.92 -0.17
CA ALA A 310 -15.32 31.55 -1.49
C ALA A 310 -15.92 30.66 -2.59
N THR A 311 -15.75 29.34 -2.50
CA THR A 311 -16.33 28.37 -3.43
C THR A 311 -17.86 28.34 -3.31
N TYR A 312 -18.39 28.19 -2.09
CA TYR A 312 -19.84 28.20 -1.84
C TYR A 312 -20.51 29.51 -2.29
N GLU A 313 -19.80 30.64 -2.18
CA GLU A 313 -20.30 31.95 -2.62
C GLU A 313 -20.08 32.22 -4.12
N ASN A 314 -19.61 31.24 -4.91
CA ASN A 314 -19.30 31.35 -6.34
C ASN A 314 -18.23 32.42 -6.67
N HIS A 315 -17.33 32.69 -5.74
CA HIS A 315 -16.13 33.53 -5.91
C HIS A 315 -14.87 32.72 -6.24
N TYR A 316 -14.94 31.39 -6.18
CA TYR A 316 -13.87 30.45 -6.53
C TYR A 316 -14.48 29.21 -7.19
N HIS A 317 -13.74 28.59 -8.10
CA HIS A 317 -14.11 27.33 -8.74
C HIS A 317 -12.91 26.39 -8.73
N GLY A 318 -13.12 25.19 -8.20
CA GLY A 318 -12.18 24.10 -8.13
C GLY A 318 -12.19 23.25 -9.41
N PHE A 319 -11.94 21.96 -9.23
CA PHE A 319 -11.85 20.97 -10.31
C PHE A 319 -13.04 19.99 -10.25
N HIS A 320 -13.89 20.00 -11.28
CA HIS A 320 -15.01 19.08 -11.43
C HIS A 320 -14.56 17.74 -12.01
N ALA A 321 -15.27 16.67 -11.67
CA ALA A 321 -14.99 15.32 -12.15
C ALA A 321 -15.67 15.06 -13.51
N ASN A 322 -14.91 15.19 -14.58
CA ASN A 322 -15.37 14.96 -15.94
C ASN A 322 -15.00 13.54 -16.41
N GLN A 323 -15.96 12.81 -16.98
CA GLN A 323 -15.72 11.47 -17.50
C GLN A 323 -15.22 11.52 -18.95
N LEU A 324 -14.05 10.94 -19.21
CA LEU A 324 -13.39 10.96 -20.51
C LEU A 324 -12.80 9.58 -20.80
N ILE A 325 -12.80 9.17 -22.07
CA ILE A 325 -12.13 7.94 -22.50
C ILE A 325 -10.70 8.29 -22.90
N SER A 326 -9.71 7.70 -22.22
CA SER A 326 -8.31 7.87 -22.58
C SER A 326 -7.94 6.96 -23.74
N LYS A 327 -7.18 7.47 -24.72
CA LYS A 327 -6.61 6.65 -25.80
C LYS A 327 -5.44 5.77 -25.34
N LEU A 328 -4.90 6.02 -24.15
CA LEU A 328 -3.73 5.29 -23.62
C LEU A 328 -4.11 3.90 -23.11
N ASP A 329 -5.25 3.77 -22.45
CA ASP A 329 -5.76 2.52 -21.86
C ASP A 329 -7.10 2.05 -22.48
N GLY A 330 -7.79 2.92 -23.22
CA GLY A 330 -9.12 2.68 -23.76
C GLY A 330 -10.24 2.69 -22.72
N GLN A 331 -9.95 3.10 -21.47
CA GLN A 331 -10.88 3.02 -20.35
C GLN A 331 -11.59 4.35 -20.09
N LEU A 332 -12.75 4.25 -19.43
CA LEU A 332 -13.49 5.40 -18.93
C LEU A 332 -12.84 5.91 -17.64
N SER A 333 -12.10 7.02 -17.75
CA SER A 333 -11.41 7.66 -16.63
C SER A 333 -12.19 8.89 -16.13
N ARG A 334 -11.86 9.37 -14.92
CA ARG A 334 -12.29 10.68 -14.43
C ARG A 334 -11.12 11.65 -14.45
N LEU A 335 -11.22 12.72 -15.23
CA LEU A 335 -10.29 13.84 -15.23
C LEU A 335 -10.87 14.95 -14.35
N TYR A 336 -10.04 15.49 -13.46
CA TYR A 336 -10.43 16.60 -12.58
C TYR A 336 -9.81 17.89 -13.11
N TYR A 337 -10.63 18.80 -13.62
CA TYR A 337 -10.18 20.10 -14.14
C TYR A 337 -11.24 21.20 -13.93
N ASN A 338 -10.82 22.45 -14.11
CA ASN A 338 -11.69 23.62 -14.01
C ASN A 338 -12.30 23.95 -15.39
N ASP A 339 -13.63 23.87 -15.52
CA ASP A 339 -14.34 24.03 -16.81
C ASP A 339 -14.42 25.48 -17.32
N TRP A 340 -13.89 26.47 -16.60
CA TRP A 340 -13.81 27.84 -17.07
C TRP A 340 -12.79 28.03 -18.20
N ILE A 341 -11.89 27.05 -18.39
CA ILE A 341 -11.06 26.94 -19.58
C ILE A 341 -11.93 26.40 -20.73
N LYS A 342 -12.51 27.31 -21.52
CA LYS A 342 -13.11 26.96 -22.82
C LYS A 342 -11.97 26.67 -23.81
N PHE A 343 -11.92 25.42 -24.28
CA PHE A 343 -11.05 24.97 -25.37
C PHE A 343 -11.66 25.29 -26.75
#